data_AF-A0A127P5U4-F1
#
_entry.id   AF-A0A127P5U4-F1
#
_cell.length_a   1.000
_cell.length_b   1.000
_cell.length_c   1.000
_cell.angle_alpha   90.00
_cell.angle_beta   90.00
_cell.angle_gamma   90.00
#
_symmetry.space_group_name_H-M   'P 1'
#
loop_
_entity.id
_entity.type
_entity.pdbx_description
1 polymer ?
#
loop_
_entity_poly.entity_id
_entity_poly.type
_entity_poly.pdbx_seq_one_letter_code
_entity_poly.pdbx_strand_id
1 'polypeptide(L)'
;MRNIFNYLNISVKRKSFKGWYIPAMALTALLCGCSIFSGSRPIAVTATDRELVEVTYKKPESSVPLITHPLDGRSVKIYKVAFDGTMNDATRVSVDERPTVVAHIAKRIEARYYPGPGMQNEYFRNWLDGLVGYTSTSIAQHAKREFFVQASAWLAADPNVEIRIFVVGFSRGAAIARHFMNIVEQDWPKSSAGVVAPDGTPHFYAMLYDTVSTGQMDTLQLSLPASLDYLIHMVAKDEPRSLFVPVIDRDDHDTTAPSNSGITNPFNVHRINLLILPGAHSDIGAAYEVGVGDNYRDISEQFLYKMGLLSQNCWESFDDPFTQGKHDSRGIFDLLSGRSAPNSDHSVTRSYYIKDAQLRSDVRDADIASRLYALSLANMERGSGTARIRSHIEDNLVLKLKRQDQGVTILEYAPSSIDASSFKFSITDGVRRLNYRFLAPYNEHGSSLVLSDAIWKRLPEGQTAKLSYGSLQTGDKTYLAIHVNDILVSSDEATVSPSSQIQTEGYRCKRDAEGNAISPINIYILRPPQAE
;
A
#
# COMPACT_ATOMS: atom_id res chain seq x y z
N MET A 1 -43.52 69.40 -12.40
CA MET A 1 -43.84 68.21 -13.23
C MET A 1 -43.48 66.96 -12.41
N ARG A 2 -44.20 66.40 -11.43
CA ARG A 2 -45.62 66.10 -11.13
C ARG A 2 -46.34 65.15 -12.11
N ASN A 3 -46.70 63.97 -11.54
CA ASN A 3 -47.60 62.89 -11.98
C ASN A 3 -47.08 62.02 -13.16
N ILE A 4 -47.17 60.69 -13.18
CA ILE A 4 -48.31 59.78 -12.91
C ILE A 4 -47.83 58.38 -12.42
N PHE A 5 -48.72 57.74 -11.64
CA PHE A 5 -48.76 56.43 -10.99
C PHE A 5 -48.66 55.17 -11.89
N ASN A 6 -48.46 54.02 -11.18
CA ASN A 6 -48.92 52.62 -11.44
C ASN A 6 -47.83 51.57 -11.77
N TYR A 7 -47.86 50.28 -11.38
CA TYR A 7 -48.88 49.38 -10.81
C TYR A 7 -48.17 48.21 -10.03
N LEU A 8 -48.67 47.90 -8.81
CA LEU A 8 -48.79 46.62 -8.05
C LEU A 8 -47.84 45.39 -8.14
N ASN A 9 -47.60 44.88 -6.92
CA ASN A 9 -47.59 43.48 -6.42
C ASN A 9 -46.48 42.49 -6.83
N ILE A 10 -45.79 41.92 -5.82
CA ILE A 10 -45.67 40.46 -5.58
C ILE A 10 -45.21 40.19 -4.12
N SER A 11 -46.11 39.53 -3.38
CA SER A 11 -45.92 38.48 -2.35
C SER A 11 -44.65 38.45 -1.48
N VAL A 12 -44.81 38.79 -0.20
CA VAL A 12 -43.89 38.44 0.88
C VAL A 12 -44.22 37.02 1.40
N LYS A 13 -43.40 36.03 1.04
CA LYS A 13 -43.37 34.73 1.75
C LYS A 13 -42.30 34.77 2.83
N ARG A 14 -42.74 34.74 4.10
CA ARG A 14 -41.92 34.39 5.27
C ARG A 14 -41.30 33.00 5.04
N LYS A 15 -39.97 32.91 5.02
CA LYS A 15 -39.24 31.67 5.31
C LYS A 15 -38.49 31.84 6.62
N SER A 16 -38.83 31.01 7.59
CA SER A 16 -38.13 30.91 8.87
C SER A 16 -36.69 30.45 8.63
N PHE A 17 -35.73 31.29 8.98
CA PHE A 17 -34.36 30.87 9.23
C PHE A 17 -34.35 30.10 10.57
N LYS A 18 -34.47 28.78 10.51
CA LYS A 18 -34.09 27.91 11.63
C LYS A 18 -32.58 27.74 11.55
N GLY A 19 -31.89 28.42 12.45
CA GLY A 19 -30.44 28.37 12.59
C GLY A 19 -29.95 26.96 12.86
N TRP A 20 -29.00 26.52 12.04
CA TRP A 20 -28.07 25.45 12.38
C TRP A 20 -26.94 26.08 13.21
N TYR A 21 -27.18 26.19 14.51
CA TYR A 21 -26.08 26.27 15.48
C TYR A 21 -25.73 24.83 15.85
N ILE A 22 -24.76 24.24 15.15
CA ILE A 22 -24.05 23.08 15.67
C ILE A 22 -23.15 23.64 16.78
N PRO A 23 -23.32 23.26 18.06
CA PRO A 23 -22.58 23.87 19.14
C PRO A 23 -21.11 23.46 19.05
N ALA A 24 -20.23 24.42 19.34
CA ALA A 24 -18.77 24.28 19.41
C ALA A 24 -18.25 23.17 20.37
N MET A 25 -19.15 22.46 21.06
CA MET A 25 -18.85 21.24 21.83
C MET A 25 -18.64 19.99 20.97
N ALA A 26 -19.16 19.93 19.74
CA ALA A 26 -18.76 18.88 18.79
C ALA A 26 -17.31 19.07 18.30
N LEU A 27 -16.76 20.27 18.48
CA LEU A 27 -15.41 20.62 18.05
C LEU A 27 -14.33 20.23 19.10
N THR A 28 -14.72 20.05 20.36
CA THR A 28 -13.84 19.60 21.45
C THR A 28 -13.82 18.07 21.61
N ALA A 29 -14.63 17.35 20.85
CA ALA A 29 -14.52 15.89 20.70
C ALA A 29 -13.69 15.49 19.45
N LEU A 30 -13.01 16.43 18.80
CA LEU A 30 -12.05 16.21 17.70
C LEU A 30 -10.62 15.89 18.19
N LEU A 31 -10.44 15.64 19.48
CA LEU A 31 -9.19 15.90 20.20
C LEU A 31 -8.23 14.72 20.42
N CYS A 32 -8.45 13.56 19.82
CA CYS A 32 -7.45 12.48 19.81
C CYS A 32 -7.09 12.12 18.36
N GLY A 33 -5.80 12.05 18.06
CA GLY A 33 -5.30 11.58 16.77
C GLY A 33 -5.95 10.23 16.43
N CYS A 34 -6.31 10.06 15.16
CA CYS A 34 -7.00 8.89 14.58
C CYS A 34 -8.26 8.40 15.32
N SER A 35 -8.19 7.97 16.57
CA SER A 35 -9.20 7.26 17.39
C SER A 35 -10.68 7.70 17.35
N ILE A 36 -11.04 8.99 17.15
CA ILE A 36 -12.47 9.40 17.11
C ILE A 36 -13.04 9.35 15.67
N PHE A 37 -12.18 9.57 14.66
CA PHE A 37 -12.53 9.60 13.22
C PHE A 37 -11.95 8.42 12.43
N SER A 38 -11.19 7.56 13.10
CA SER A 38 -10.49 6.41 12.57
C SER A 38 -10.54 5.32 13.63
N GLY A 39 -11.32 4.28 13.37
CA GLY A 39 -11.26 3.06 14.17
C GLY A 39 -9.92 2.35 14.00
N SER A 40 -9.55 1.54 14.99
CA SER A 40 -8.42 0.60 14.94
C SER A 40 -8.88 -0.80 15.30
N ARG A 41 -10.16 -1.12 15.08
CA ARG A 41 -10.69 -2.43 15.43
C ARG A 41 -10.13 -3.45 14.44
N PRO A 42 -9.39 -4.47 14.90
CA PRO A 42 -8.89 -5.49 14.00
C PRO A 42 -10.06 -6.36 13.51
N ILE A 43 -9.98 -6.77 12.24
CA ILE A 43 -10.93 -7.65 11.56
C ILE A 43 -10.14 -8.72 10.79
N ALA A 44 -10.74 -9.89 10.66
CA ALA A 44 -10.09 -11.01 10.00
C ALA A 44 -9.81 -10.72 8.52
N VAL A 45 -8.67 -11.21 8.05
CA VAL A 45 -8.26 -11.17 6.65
C VAL A 45 -9.01 -12.25 5.88
N THR A 46 -9.51 -11.93 4.68
CA THR A 46 -10.19 -12.92 3.82
C THR A 46 -9.20 -13.70 2.97
N ALA A 47 -9.65 -14.78 2.35
CA ALA A 47 -8.83 -15.52 1.40
C ALA A 47 -8.38 -14.67 0.19
N THR A 48 -9.26 -13.81 -0.36
CA THR A 48 -8.86 -12.90 -1.46
C THR A 48 -7.84 -11.88 -0.98
N ASP A 49 -8.03 -11.32 0.23
CA ASP A 49 -7.08 -10.35 0.78
C ASP A 49 -5.68 -10.95 0.89
N ARG A 50 -5.57 -12.19 1.37
CA ARG A 50 -4.30 -12.91 1.45
C ARG A 50 -3.68 -13.17 0.07
N GLU A 51 -4.47 -13.65 -0.89
CA GLU A 51 -4.01 -13.87 -2.27
C GLU A 51 -3.44 -12.58 -2.88
N LEU A 52 -4.09 -11.43 -2.65
CA LEU A 52 -3.60 -10.12 -3.11
C LEU A 52 -2.23 -9.78 -2.53
N VAL A 53 -2.01 -10.05 -1.25
CA VAL A 53 -0.71 -9.82 -0.59
C VAL A 53 0.35 -10.79 -1.12
N GLU A 54 0.03 -12.07 -1.25
CA GLU A 54 0.95 -13.09 -1.78
C GLU A 54 1.36 -12.81 -3.23
N VAL A 55 0.44 -12.37 -4.08
CA VAL A 55 0.75 -11.92 -5.45
C VAL A 55 1.65 -10.69 -5.42
N THR A 56 1.44 -9.79 -4.45
CA THR A 56 2.26 -8.58 -4.32
C THR A 56 3.70 -8.89 -3.90
N TYR A 57 3.93 -9.90 -3.06
CA TYR A 57 5.29 -10.35 -2.73
C TYR A 57 6.11 -10.82 -3.94
N LYS A 58 5.44 -11.23 -5.03
CA LYS A 58 6.11 -11.60 -6.30
C LYS A 58 6.44 -10.39 -7.16
N LYS A 59 5.89 -9.19 -6.88
CA LYS A 59 6.14 -7.98 -7.67
C LYS A 59 7.58 -7.47 -7.53
N PRO A 60 8.23 -7.44 -6.36
CA PRO A 60 9.66 -7.13 -6.28
C PRO A 60 10.59 -8.13 -7.01
N GLU A 61 10.11 -9.35 -7.28
CA GLU A 61 10.83 -10.33 -8.11
C GLU A 61 10.74 -9.98 -9.60
N SER A 62 9.64 -9.34 -10.01
CA SER A 62 9.51 -8.73 -11.33
C SER A 62 10.39 -7.47 -11.44
N SER A 63 10.76 -7.10 -12.66
CA SER A 63 11.84 -6.18 -13.00
C SER A 63 11.74 -4.77 -12.36
N VAL A 64 12.22 -4.62 -11.13
CA VAL A 64 12.41 -3.32 -10.44
C VAL A 64 13.78 -2.72 -10.85
N PRO A 65 13.85 -1.42 -11.21
CA PRO A 65 15.11 -0.80 -11.65
C PRO A 65 16.11 -0.60 -10.50
N LEU A 66 17.39 -0.93 -10.71
CA LEU A 66 18.50 -0.61 -9.80
C LEU A 66 18.91 0.85 -9.92
N ILE A 67 18.21 1.76 -9.25
CA ILE A 67 18.37 3.21 -9.41
C ILE A 67 19.71 3.77 -8.89
N THR A 68 20.58 2.95 -8.31
CA THR A 68 21.97 3.30 -7.98
C THR A 68 22.96 2.98 -9.09
N HIS A 69 22.54 2.22 -10.12
CA HIS A 69 23.43 1.84 -11.21
C HIS A 69 23.69 3.01 -12.18
N PRO A 70 24.96 3.33 -12.50
CA PRO A 70 25.28 4.36 -13.47
C PRO A 70 24.87 3.93 -14.89
N LEU A 71 24.42 4.89 -15.69
CA LEU A 71 24.14 4.70 -17.11
C LEU A 71 25.08 5.58 -17.93
N ASP A 72 25.50 5.08 -19.09
CA ASP A 72 26.30 5.82 -20.08
C ASP A 72 27.62 6.41 -19.52
N GLY A 73 28.19 5.76 -18.49
CA GLY A 73 29.42 6.20 -17.84
C GLY A 73 29.28 7.43 -16.92
N ARG A 74 28.06 7.95 -16.69
CA ARG A 74 27.82 9.08 -15.79
C ARG A 74 27.81 8.65 -14.33
N SER A 75 28.38 9.49 -13.46
CA SER A 75 28.24 9.30 -12.01
C SER A 75 26.79 9.59 -11.58
N VAL A 76 26.28 8.89 -10.56
CA VAL A 76 24.89 9.03 -10.11
C VAL A 76 24.84 9.67 -8.71
N LYS A 77 23.97 10.66 -8.54
CA LYS A 77 23.61 11.22 -7.24
C LYS A 77 22.11 11.11 -7.01
N ILE A 78 21.71 10.59 -5.85
CA ILE A 78 20.31 10.38 -5.50
C ILE A 78 19.91 11.29 -4.36
N TYR A 79 18.97 12.21 -4.61
CA TYR A 79 18.30 12.96 -3.56
C TYR A 79 17.12 12.15 -3.02
N LYS A 80 17.10 11.88 -1.71
CA LYS A 80 16.07 11.07 -1.06
C LYS A 80 15.19 11.97 -0.20
N VAL A 81 13.88 11.97 -0.44
CA VAL A 81 12.92 12.82 0.28
C VAL A 81 11.65 12.06 0.65
N ALA A 82 11.13 12.33 1.84
CA ALA A 82 10.01 11.63 2.44
C ALA A 82 8.96 12.61 3.01
N PHE A 83 7.69 12.44 2.64
CA PHE A 83 6.58 13.29 3.04
C PHE A 83 5.51 12.50 3.78
N ASP A 84 5.34 12.74 5.08
CA ASP A 84 4.41 11.95 5.90
C ASP A 84 2.95 12.43 5.82
N GLY A 85 2.05 11.57 6.27
CA GLY A 85 0.61 11.81 6.30
C GLY A 85 0.18 12.87 7.30
N THR A 86 -1.05 13.35 7.12
CA THR A 86 -1.71 14.30 8.02
C THR A 86 -1.52 13.93 9.49
N MET A 87 -0.99 14.85 10.29
CA MET A 87 -0.76 14.66 11.73
C MET A 87 0.23 13.53 12.08
N ASN A 88 1.00 13.02 11.12
CA ASN A 88 2.06 12.03 11.35
C ASN A 88 3.43 12.71 11.48
N ASP A 89 4.22 12.19 12.41
CA ASP A 89 5.58 12.64 12.74
C ASP A 89 6.36 11.45 13.29
N ALA A 90 7.61 11.28 12.85
CA ALA A 90 8.48 10.17 13.24
C ALA A 90 8.75 10.08 14.76
N THR A 91 8.58 11.18 15.49
CA THR A 91 8.90 11.30 16.93
C THR A 91 7.68 11.52 17.81
N ARG A 92 6.52 11.88 17.24
CA ARG A 92 5.29 12.20 17.98
C ARG A 92 4.14 11.26 17.64
N VAL A 93 4.40 9.98 17.88
CA VAL A 93 3.50 8.84 17.61
C VAL A 93 2.54 8.63 18.79
N SER A 94 1.30 8.21 18.49
CA SER A 94 0.30 7.85 19.52
C SER A 94 0.67 6.53 20.22
N VAL A 95 0.13 6.27 21.42
CA VAL A 95 0.52 5.11 22.26
C VAL A 95 0.21 3.75 21.59
N ASP A 96 -0.88 3.65 20.85
CA ASP A 96 -1.32 2.41 20.16
C ASP A 96 -0.97 2.42 18.66
N GLU A 97 -0.03 3.26 18.26
CA GLU A 97 0.43 3.42 16.89
C GLU A 97 1.95 3.30 16.83
N ARG A 98 2.47 3.18 15.62
CA ARG A 98 3.89 3.22 15.32
C ARG A 98 4.17 4.28 14.24
N PRO A 99 5.44 4.71 14.05
CA PRO A 99 5.78 5.58 12.93
C PRO A 99 5.25 5.02 11.61
N THR A 100 4.82 5.86 10.67
CA THR A 100 4.31 5.37 9.39
C THR A 100 5.42 4.68 8.58
N VAL A 101 5.02 3.98 7.51
CA VAL A 101 5.96 3.42 6.52
C VAL A 101 6.88 4.50 5.94
N VAL A 102 6.43 5.74 5.81
CA VAL A 102 7.25 6.85 5.33
C VAL A 102 8.35 7.20 6.33
N ALA A 103 8.01 7.36 7.61
CA ALA A 103 8.99 7.63 8.65
C ALA A 103 9.98 6.45 8.80
N HIS A 104 9.50 5.22 8.70
CA HIS A 104 10.34 4.01 8.69
C HIS A 104 11.34 4.02 7.53
N ILE A 105 10.85 4.21 6.29
CA ILE A 105 11.69 4.27 5.10
C ILE A 105 12.71 5.40 5.21
N ALA A 106 12.26 6.60 5.58
CA ALA A 106 13.13 7.77 5.70
C ALA A 106 14.29 7.52 6.66
N LYS A 107 14.04 6.86 7.78
CA LYS A 107 15.09 6.44 8.72
C LYS A 107 16.02 5.40 8.09
N ARG A 108 15.48 4.39 7.42
CA ARG A 108 16.25 3.27 6.84
C ARG A 108 17.19 3.69 5.71
N ILE A 109 16.78 4.65 4.88
CA ILE A 109 17.57 5.12 3.73
C ILE A 109 18.18 6.51 3.96
N GLU A 110 18.09 7.08 5.16
CA GLU A 110 18.56 8.43 5.48
C GLU A 110 17.99 9.49 4.50
N ALA A 111 16.66 9.49 4.31
CA ALA A 111 15.98 10.50 3.51
C ALA A 111 15.74 11.79 4.29
N ARG A 112 15.65 12.91 3.57
CA ARG A 112 15.13 14.17 4.13
C ARG A 112 13.66 13.99 4.46
N TYR A 113 13.33 13.94 5.75
CA TYR A 113 11.99 13.69 6.26
C TYR A 113 11.23 14.98 6.53
N TYR A 114 10.00 15.05 6.04
CA TYR A 114 9.05 16.13 6.26
C TYR A 114 7.83 15.59 6.99
N PRO A 115 7.54 16.03 8.23
CA PRO A 115 6.34 15.62 8.94
C PRO A 115 5.10 16.18 8.22
N GLY A 116 3.98 15.48 8.33
CA GLY A 116 2.81 15.84 7.54
C GLY A 116 2.07 17.08 8.05
N PRO A 117 1.06 17.56 7.30
CA PRO A 117 0.29 18.74 7.68
C PRO A 117 -0.29 18.62 9.09
N GLY A 118 -0.15 19.69 9.87
CA GLY A 118 -0.52 19.75 11.29
C GLY A 118 0.62 19.51 12.28
N MET A 119 1.82 19.17 11.80
CA MET A 119 2.98 18.83 12.65
C MET A 119 4.13 19.84 12.56
N GLN A 120 3.92 21.00 11.94
CA GLN A 120 4.99 21.97 11.65
C GLN A 120 5.50 22.71 12.90
N ASN A 121 4.77 22.68 14.01
CA ASN A 121 5.24 23.16 15.31
C ASN A 121 5.74 21.97 16.14
N GLU A 122 6.90 22.11 16.79
CA GLU A 122 7.53 21.03 17.59
C GLU A 122 6.72 20.67 18.84
N TYR A 123 6.06 21.64 19.46
CA TYR A 123 5.43 21.50 20.78
C TYR A 123 3.94 21.16 20.72
N PHE A 124 3.23 21.60 19.68
CA PHE A 124 1.80 21.37 19.58
C PHE A 124 1.37 20.98 18.17
N ARG A 125 0.28 20.22 18.12
CA ARG A 125 -0.35 19.78 16.88
C ARG A 125 -1.30 20.88 16.38
N ASN A 126 -1.16 21.27 15.11
CA ASN A 126 -2.02 22.24 14.45
C ASN A 126 -3.18 21.51 13.75
N TRP A 127 -4.28 21.33 14.48
CA TRP A 127 -5.45 20.61 14.00
C TRP A 127 -6.15 21.27 12.81
N LEU A 128 -6.09 22.62 12.71
CA LEU A 128 -6.69 23.31 11.57
C LEU A 128 -5.96 22.92 10.28
N ASP A 129 -4.63 22.92 10.33
CA ASP A 129 -3.80 22.44 9.24
C ASP A 129 -3.96 20.92 9.02
N GLY A 130 -4.09 20.14 10.10
CA GLY A 130 -4.48 18.73 10.02
C GLY A 130 -5.83 18.52 9.31
N LEU A 131 -6.76 19.48 9.35
CA LEU A 131 -8.04 19.36 8.66
C LEU A 131 -7.95 19.79 7.19
N VAL A 132 -7.37 20.95 6.89
CA VAL A 132 -7.41 21.56 5.54
C VAL A 132 -6.10 21.45 4.75
N GLY A 133 -5.00 21.12 5.41
CA GLY A 133 -3.68 20.93 4.80
C GLY A 133 -3.05 22.19 4.22
N TYR A 134 -3.38 23.39 4.71
CA TYR A 134 -2.91 24.63 4.09
C TYR A 134 -1.36 24.75 4.05
N THR A 135 -0.63 24.00 4.86
CA THR A 135 0.84 23.95 4.80
C THR A 135 1.41 23.06 3.69
N SER A 136 0.61 22.19 3.04
CA SER A 136 1.09 21.22 2.04
C SER A 136 1.95 21.86 0.94
N THR A 137 1.51 22.97 0.36
CA THR A 137 2.28 23.70 -0.66
C THR A 137 3.60 24.24 -0.08
N SER A 138 3.58 24.78 1.14
CA SER A 138 4.79 25.31 1.78
C SER A 138 5.82 24.23 2.09
N ILE A 139 5.38 23.02 2.46
CA ILE A 139 6.23 21.85 2.69
C ILE A 139 6.91 21.44 1.37
N ALA A 140 6.15 21.29 0.29
CA ALA A 140 6.70 20.96 -1.03
C ALA A 140 7.70 22.03 -1.51
N GLN A 141 7.38 23.30 -1.34
CA GLN A 141 8.26 24.41 -1.72
C GLN A 141 9.54 24.44 -0.87
N HIS A 142 9.47 24.06 0.41
CA HIS A 142 10.66 23.92 1.25
C HIS A 142 11.56 22.80 0.75
N ALA A 143 11.01 21.61 0.53
CA ALA A 143 11.76 20.48 -0.03
C ALA A 143 12.40 20.79 -1.38
N LYS A 144 11.69 21.52 -2.25
CA LYS A 144 12.22 21.99 -3.53
C LYS A 144 13.45 22.87 -3.37
N ARG A 145 13.42 23.83 -2.43
CA ARG A 145 14.57 24.70 -2.16
C ARG A 145 15.79 23.92 -1.69
N GLU A 146 15.61 23.00 -0.74
CA GLU A 146 16.71 22.14 -0.26
C GLU A 146 17.28 21.27 -1.39
N PHE A 147 16.41 20.68 -2.22
CA PHE A 147 16.83 19.92 -3.39
C PHE A 147 17.69 20.75 -4.34
N PHE A 148 17.25 21.95 -4.72
CA PHE A 148 18.01 22.78 -5.66
C PHE A 148 19.38 23.22 -5.11
N VAL A 149 19.49 23.50 -3.82
CA VAL A 149 20.78 23.77 -3.18
C VAL A 149 21.70 22.56 -3.31
N GLN A 150 21.20 21.35 -3.01
CA GLN A 150 21.96 20.12 -3.10
C GLN A 150 22.35 19.77 -4.55
N ALA A 151 21.42 19.93 -5.50
CA ALA A 151 21.63 19.67 -6.92
C ALA A 151 22.68 20.62 -7.52
N SER A 152 22.62 21.91 -7.17
CA SER A 152 23.61 22.90 -7.60
C SER A 152 25.02 22.52 -7.10
N ALA A 153 25.15 22.06 -5.85
CA ALA A 153 26.42 21.59 -5.33
C ALA A 153 26.97 20.35 -6.07
N TRP A 154 26.10 19.42 -6.47
CA TRP A 154 26.52 18.26 -7.27
C TRP A 154 26.95 18.64 -8.68
N LEU A 155 26.18 19.49 -9.36
CA LEU A 155 26.49 19.98 -10.71
C LEU A 155 27.78 20.81 -10.74
N ALA A 156 28.05 21.59 -9.70
CA ALA A 156 29.30 22.34 -9.58
C ALA A 156 30.53 21.42 -9.42
N ALA A 157 30.35 20.24 -8.80
CA ALA A 157 31.42 19.27 -8.61
C ALA A 157 31.63 18.37 -9.85
N ASP A 158 30.55 18.00 -10.53
CA ASP A 158 30.57 17.20 -11.76
C ASP A 158 29.41 17.65 -12.67
N PRO A 159 29.69 18.46 -13.72
CA PRO A 159 28.67 18.92 -14.65
C PRO A 159 27.99 17.80 -15.46
N ASN A 160 28.57 16.60 -15.49
CA ASN A 160 28.04 15.43 -16.20
C ASN A 160 27.36 14.43 -15.25
N VAL A 161 27.11 14.81 -14.00
CA VAL A 161 26.44 13.96 -13.01
C VAL A 161 24.98 13.73 -13.38
N GLU A 162 24.53 12.49 -13.26
CA GLU A 162 23.12 12.15 -13.34
C GLU A 162 22.44 12.35 -11.98
N ILE A 163 21.45 13.23 -11.94
CA ILE A 163 20.67 13.50 -10.72
C ILE A 163 19.38 12.70 -10.77
N ARG A 164 19.20 11.83 -9.77
CA ARG A 164 17.99 11.06 -9.54
C ARG A 164 17.35 11.52 -8.23
N ILE A 165 16.03 11.39 -8.14
CA ILE A 165 15.27 11.80 -6.97
C ILE A 165 14.39 10.62 -6.54
N PHE A 166 14.64 10.09 -5.35
CA PHE A 166 13.77 9.10 -4.74
C PHE A 166 12.78 9.80 -3.81
N VAL A 167 11.49 9.64 -4.09
CA VAL A 167 10.40 10.31 -3.38
C VAL A 167 9.50 9.28 -2.72
N VAL A 168 9.25 9.44 -1.43
CA VAL A 168 8.29 8.60 -0.71
C VAL A 168 7.22 9.46 -0.03
N GLY A 169 5.96 9.03 -0.06
CA GLY A 169 4.91 9.75 0.65
C GLY A 169 3.66 8.95 0.96
N PHE A 170 2.96 9.33 2.04
CA PHE A 170 1.75 8.67 2.53
C PHE A 170 0.60 9.67 2.68
N SER A 171 -0.63 9.29 2.32
CA SER A 171 -1.82 10.12 2.52
C SER A 171 -1.69 11.49 1.85
N ARG A 172 -1.90 12.59 2.58
CA ARG A 172 -1.60 13.95 2.12
C ARG A 172 -0.12 14.17 1.85
N GLY A 173 0.78 13.48 2.54
CA GLY A 173 2.20 13.43 2.22
C GLY A 173 2.47 12.91 0.80
N ALA A 174 1.72 11.91 0.33
CA ALA A 174 1.80 11.47 -1.06
C ALA A 174 1.27 12.53 -2.05
N ALA A 175 0.25 13.30 -1.66
CA ALA A 175 -0.22 14.44 -2.45
C ALA A 175 0.83 15.57 -2.52
N ILE A 176 1.52 15.84 -1.40
CA ILE A 176 2.67 16.76 -1.33
C ILE A 176 3.81 16.24 -2.20
N ALA A 177 4.11 14.94 -2.16
CA ALA A 177 5.13 14.30 -2.98
C ALA A 177 4.85 14.49 -4.48
N ARG A 178 3.62 14.23 -4.93
CA ARG A 178 3.18 14.51 -6.31
C ARG A 178 3.38 15.97 -6.67
N HIS A 179 2.93 16.89 -5.82
CA HIS A 179 3.10 18.32 -6.07
C HIS A 179 4.57 18.73 -6.14
N PHE A 180 5.41 18.23 -5.22
CA PHE A 180 6.85 18.43 -5.17
C PHE A 180 7.52 18.03 -6.49
N MET A 181 7.22 16.83 -7.02
CA MET A 181 7.83 16.37 -8.27
C MET A 181 7.46 17.29 -9.44
N ASN A 182 6.21 17.71 -9.55
CA ASN A 182 5.76 18.64 -10.60
C ASN A 182 6.45 20.01 -10.51
N ILE A 183 6.52 20.62 -9.32
CA ILE A 183 7.13 21.95 -9.17
C ILE A 183 8.66 21.92 -9.33
N VAL A 184 9.32 20.79 -9.03
CA VAL A 184 10.74 20.59 -9.31
C VAL A 184 10.97 20.50 -10.82
N GLU A 185 10.21 19.67 -11.53
CA GLU A 185 10.28 19.55 -13.00
C GLU A 185 10.06 20.90 -13.68
N GLN A 186 9.02 21.63 -13.26
CA GLN A 186 8.68 22.93 -13.84
C GLN A 186 9.78 23.99 -13.66
N ASP A 187 10.42 24.03 -12.50
CA ASP A 187 11.44 25.04 -12.18
C ASP A 187 12.87 24.58 -12.48
N TRP A 188 13.07 23.32 -12.89
CA TRP A 188 14.39 22.80 -13.23
C TRP A 188 15.09 23.63 -14.32
N PRO A 189 14.49 23.92 -15.48
CA PRO A 189 15.17 24.66 -16.56
C PRO A 189 15.68 26.04 -16.15
N LYS A 190 14.96 26.72 -15.23
CA LYS A 190 15.38 28.02 -14.69
C LYS A 190 16.57 27.88 -13.73
N SER A 191 16.58 26.79 -12.97
CA SER A 191 17.56 26.55 -11.91
C SER A 191 18.86 25.93 -12.45
N SER A 192 18.82 25.28 -13.62
CA SER A 192 19.94 24.63 -14.28
C SER A 192 20.50 25.40 -15.49
N ALA A 193 19.97 26.59 -15.78
CA ALA A 193 20.33 27.40 -16.93
C ALA A 193 21.85 27.63 -17.04
N GLY A 194 22.45 27.15 -18.13
CA GLY A 194 23.87 27.34 -18.44
C GLY A 194 24.85 26.36 -17.78
N VAL A 195 24.36 25.40 -16.99
CA VAL A 195 25.21 24.42 -16.27
C VAL A 195 25.04 22.99 -16.80
N VAL A 196 23.88 22.66 -17.35
CA VAL A 196 23.48 21.28 -17.65
C VAL A 196 23.31 21.05 -19.15
N ALA A 197 23.70 19.86 -19.61
CA ALA A 197 23.43 19.40 -20.98
C ALA A 197 21.90 19.28 -21.24
N PRO A 198 21.43 19.35 -22.49
CA PRO A 198 20.00 19.32 -22.83
C PRO A 198 19.20 18.12 -22.29
N ASP A 199 19.86 17.03 -21.92
CA ASP A 199 19.31 15.78 -21.39
C ASP A 199 19.39 15.67 -19.85
N GLY A 200 19.98 16.61 -19.13
CA GLY A 200 20.21 16.52 -17.68
C GLY A 200 19.00 16.92 -16.81
N THR A 201 17.79 16.55 -17.21
CA THR A 201 16.60 16.69 -16.35
C THR A 201 16.65 15.64 -15.24
N PRO A 202 16.30 15.96 -13.98
CA PRO A 202 16.31 14.98 -12.91
C PRO A 202 15.28 13.88 -13.16
N HIS A 203 15.64 12.64 -12.85
CA HIS A 203 14.73 11.50 -12.99
C HIS A 203 14.10 11.14 -11.64
N PHE A 204 12.77 11.04 -11.57
CA PHE A 204 12.08 10.67 -10.34
C PHE A 204 11.80 9.16 -10.25
N TYR A 205 11.93 8.64 -9.05
CA TYR A 205 11.52 7.29 -8.67
C TYR A 205 10.69 7.42 -7.40
N ALA A 206 9.47 6.88 -7.39
CA ALA A 206 8.53 7.16 -6.30
C ALA A 206 7.91 5.90 -5.68
N MET A 207 7.70 5.97 -4.37
CA MET A 207 6.85 5.06 -3.61
C MET A 207 5.75 5.86 -2.91
N LEU A 208 4.51 5.71 -3.36
CA LEU A 208 3.36 6.42 -2.80
C LEU A 208 2.45 5.44 -2.07
N TYR A 209 1.88 5.90 -0.97
CA TYR A 209 0.99 5.14 -0.10
C TYR A 209 -0.32 5.88 0.08
N ASP A 210 -1.38 5.33 -0.48
CA ASP A 210 -2.77 5.76 -0.41
C ASP A 210 -2.96 7.28 -0.54
N THR A 211 -2.64 7.82 -1.72
CA THR A 211 -2.64 9.28 -1.96
C THR A 211 -4.01 9.90 -1.72
N VAL A 212 -4.19 10.68 -0.65
CA VAL A 212 -5.43 11.39 -0.35
C VAL A 212 -5.17 12.91 -0.33
N SER A 213 -5.98 13.67 -1.06
CA SER A 213 -5.82 15.13 -1.25
C SER A 213 -7.07 15.92 -0.87
N THR A 214 -7.88 15.40 0.05
CA THR A 214 -9.15 16.00 0.47
C THR A 214 -8.99 17.45 0.90
N GLY A 215 -9.73 18.34 0.23
CA GLY A 215 -9.64 19.79 0.44
C GLY A 215 -8.47 20.49 -0.27
N GLN A 216 -7.67 19.76 -1.05
CA GLN A 216 -6.42 20.27 -1.67
C GLN A 216 -6.32 20.04 -3.18
N MET A 217 -7.36 19.46 -3.78
CA MET A 217 -7.40 19.07 -5.21
C MET A 217 -7.11 20.22 -6.17
N ASP A 218 -7.54 21.44 -5.84
CA ASP A 218 -7.36 22.63 -6.68
C ASP A 218 -6.05 23.39 -6.37
N THR A 219 -5.38 23.03 -5.28
CA THR A 219 -4.16 23.71 -4.81
C THR A 219 -2.88 22.95 -5.14
N LEU A 220 -2.97 21.63 -5.26
CA LEU A 220 -1.84 20.75 -5.51
C LEU A 220 -1.88 20.23 -6.95
N GLN A 221 -0.70 20.15 -7.57
CA GLN A 221 -0.54 19.46 -8.85
C GLN A 221 -0.39 17.96 -8.58
N LEU A 222 -1.45 17.19 -8.87
CA LEU A 222 -1.55 15.78 -8.47
C LEU A 222 -1.28 14.78 -9.60
N SER A 223 -1.18 15.25 -10.85
CA SER A 223 -0.74 14.41 -11.98
C SER A 223 0.72 14.00 -11.79
N LEU A 224 1.12 12.88 -12.40
CA LEU A 224 2.52 12.47 -12.42
C LEU A 224 3.29 13.31 -13.46
N PRO A 225 4.48 13.86 -13.12
CA PRO A 225 5.29 14.60 -14.08
C PRO A 225 5.87 13.71 -15.18
N ALA A 226 6.31 14.32 -16.28
CA ALA A 226 6.89 13.62 -17.43
C ALA A 226 8.24 12.94 -17.10
N SER A 227 8.97 13.50 -16.14
CA SER A 227 10.29 13.05 -15.67
C SER A 227 10.27 11.96 -14.61
N LEU A 228 9.09 11.50 -14.18
CA LEU A 228 8.97 10.31 -13.35
C LEU A 228 9.31 9.08 -14.18
N ASP A 229 10.29 8.28 -13.78
CA ASP A 229 10.72 7.09 -14.51
C ASP A 229 10.04 5.83 -13.96
N TYR A 230 9.74 5.78 -12.65
CA TYR A 230 9.15 4.60 -12.01
C TYR A 230 8.32 4.96 -10.78
N LEU A 231 7.16 4.33 -10.63
CA LEU A 231 6.25 4.51 -9.51
C LEU A 231 5.77 3.16 -8.98
N ILE A 232 5.83 3.01 -7.66
CA ILE A 232 5.03 2.04 -6.91
C ILE A 232 3.98 2.82 -6.15
N HIS A 233 2.70 2.52 -6.35
CA HIS A 233 1.62 3.17 -5.63
C HIS A 233 0.75 2.11 -4.94
N MET A 234 0.87 2.03 -3.61
CA MET A 234 0.06 1.14 -2.78
C MET A 234 -1.22 1.86 -2.37
N VAL A 235 -2.38 1.24 -2.57
CA VAL A 235 -3.70 1.86 -2.34
C VAL A 235 -4.57 0.94 -1.51
N ALA A 236 -5.29 1.51 -0.53
CA ALA A 236 -6.11 0.74 0.39
C ALA A 236 -7.37 0.21 -0.34
N LYS A 237 -7.62 -1.09 -0.25
CA LYS A 237 -8.85 -1.70 -0.77
C LYS A 237 -10.04 -1.39 0.13
N ASP A 238 -9.81 -1.41 1.44
CA ASP A 238 -10.86 -1.53 2.46
C ASP A 238 -11.01 -0.26 3.30
N GLU A 239 -10.78 0.92 2.71
CA GLU A 239 -10.97 2.21 3.38
C GLU A 239 -12.40 2.72 3.15
N PRO A 240 -13.29 2.67 4.17
CA PRO A 240 -14.70 2.98 4.03
C PRO A 240 -15.04 4.48 4.14
N ARG A 241 -14.14 5.36 4.61
CA ARG A 241 -14.46 6.77 4.86
C ARG A 241 -14.52 7.57 3.55
N SER A 242 -15.60 8.34 3.35
CA SER A 242 -15.80 9.08 2.07
C SER A 242 -14.85 10.22 1.86
N LEU A 243 -14.21 10.73 2.92
CA LEU A 243 -13.22 11.79 2.82
C LEU A 243 -11.83 11.25 2.52
N PHE A 244 -11.69 9.95 2.28
CA PHE A 244 -10.44 9.27 1.96
C PHE A 244 -10.53 8.61 0.59
N VAL A 245 -10.96 9.37 -0.43
CA VAL A 245 -10.93 8.91 -1.82
C VAL A 245 -9.51 9.10 -2.35
N PRO A 246 -8.82 8.01 -2.76
CA PRO A 246 -7.44 8.09 -3.17
C PRO A 246 -7.33 8.56 -4.63
N VAL A 247 -6.21 9.21 -4.95
CA VAL A 247 -5.84 9.58 -6.32
C VAL A 247 -5.07 8.45 -6.96
N ILE A 248 -5.57 7.86 -8.04
CA ILE A 248 -4.86 6.86 -8.85
C ILE A 248 -4.52 7.43 -10.22
N ASP A 249 -3.55 6.82 -10.88
CA ASP A 249 -3.00 7.33 -12.12
C ASP A 249 -3.47 6.51 -13.32
N ARG A 250 -3.74 7.19 -14.41
CA ARG A 250 -3.84 6.61 -15.74
C ARG A 250 -2.69 7.14 -16.59
N ASP A 251 -2.04 6.25 -17.31
CA ASP A 251 -0.98 6.58 -18.24
C ASP A 251 -1.23 5.77 -19.52
N ASP A 252 -1.77 6.44 -20.54
CA ASP A 252 -2.09 5.81 -21.82
C ASP A 252 -0.81 5.34 -22.57
N HIS A 253 0.36 5.77 -22.10
CA HIS A 253 1.68 5.40 -22.58
C HIS A 253 2.41 4.43 -21.65
N ASP A 254 1.74 3.85 -20.63
CA ASP A 254 2.26 2.71 -19.85
C ASP A 254 2.22 1.42 -20.69
N THR A 255 2.85 1.50 -21.86
CA THR A 255 3.07 0.36 -22.74
C THR A 255 4.37 -0.28 -22.31
N THR A 256 4.30 -1.59 -22.07
CA THR A 256 5.45 -2.46 -22.08
C THR A 256 5.98 -2.40 -23.51
N ALA A 257 7.05 -1.64 -23.75
CA ALA A 257 7.50 -1.33 -25.10
C ALA A 257 7.48 -2.59 -26.00
N PRO A 258 6.68 -2.62 -27.08
CA PRO A 258 6.94 -3.56 -28.17
C PRO A 258 8.29 -3.16 -28.74
N SER A 259 9.28 -4.04 -28.66
CA SER A 259 10.58 -3.79 -29.25
C SER A 259 10.38 -3.60 -30.76
N ASN A 260 10.55 -2.38 -31.26
CA ASN A 260 10.79 -2.15 -32.69
C ASN A 260 12.23 -2.56 -33.09
N SER A 261 12.99 -3.13 -32.15
CA SER A 261 14.38 -3.57 -32.31
C SER A 261 14.56 -5.08 -32.52
N GLY A 262 13.48 -5.86 -32.60
CA GLY A 262 13.56 -7.33 -32.76
C GLY A 262 14.14 -8.07 -31.53
N ILE A 263 14.32 -7.40 -30.40
CA ILE A 263 14.75 -7.98 -29.13
C ILE A 263 13.51 -8.11 -28.24
N THR A 264 12.96 -9.32 -28.14
CA THR A 264 11.91 -9.62 -27.15
C THR A 264 12.41 -9.17 -25.78
N ASN A 265 11.82 -8.12 -25.20
CA ASN A 265 12.19 -7.64 -23.88
C ASN A 265 11.75 -8.70 -22.84
N PRO A 266 12.66 -9.44 -22.19
CA PRO A 266 12.27 -10.41 -21.17
C PRO A 266 11.77 -9.74 -19.87
N PHE A 267 12.00 -8.44 -19.72
CA PHE A 267 11.67 -7.66 -18.54
C PHE A 267 10.45 -6.77 -18.83
N ASN A 268 9.28 -7.25 -18.43
CA ASN A 268 8.03 -6.49 -18.55
C ASN A 268 7.96 -5.37 -17.49
N VAL A 269 8.86 -4.37 -17.58
CA VAL A 269 8.93 -3.27 -16.62
C VAL A 269 7.82 -2.28 -16.91
N HIS A 270 6.82 -2.24 -16.04
CA HIS A 270 5.81 -1.18 -16.04
C HIS A 270 6.35 0.04 -15.30
N ARG A 271 6.13 1.24 -15.86
CA ARG A 271 6.52 2.49 -15.22
C ARG A 271 5.65 2.76 -14.00
N ILE A 272 4.36 2.47 -14.09
CA ILE A 272 3.39 2.69 -13.01
C ILE A 272 2.91 1.34 -12.46
N ASN A 273 3.26 1.06 -11.20
CA ASN A 273 2.90 -0.18 -10.52
C ASN A 273 1.87 0.12 -9.44
N LEU A 274 0.59 0.06 -9.80
CA LEU A 274 -0.52 0.20 -8.86
C LEU A 274 -0.75 -1.12 -8.11
N LEU A 275 -0.67 -1.07 -6.78
CA LEU A 275 -0.86 -2.21 -5.88
C LEU A 275 -2.08 -1.93 -4.99
N ILE A 276 -3.22 -2.56 -5.28
CA ILE A 276 -4.40 -2.46 -4.43
C ILE A 276 -4.30 -3.55 -3.36
N LEU A 277 -4.17 -3.14 -2.11
CA LEU A 277 -3.86 -4.04 -0.99
C LEU A 277 -4.97 -4.00 0.06
N PRO A 278 -5.21 -5.11 0.78
CA PRO A 278 -6.23 -5.14 1.81
C PRO A 278 -5.93 -4.20 2.99
N GLY A 279 -6.95 -3.91 3.78
CA GLY A 279 -6.86 -3.00 4.91
C GLY A 279 -7.27 -1.57 4.57
N ALA A 280 -7.37 -0.77 5.62
CA ALA A 280 -7.76 0.63 5.57
C ALA A 280 -6.56 1.55 5.28
N HIS A 281 -6.80 2.85 5.23
CA HIS A 281 -5.79 3.86 4.93
C HIS A 281 -4.49 3.71 5.74
N SER A 282 -4.62 3.52 7.06
CA SER A 282 -3.48 3.40 7.97
C SER A 282 -2.83 2.00 7.98
N ASP A 283 -3.50 0.97 7.45
CA ASP A 283 -2.85 -0.32 7.17
C ASP A 283 -1.81 -0.12 6.06
N ILE A 284 -2.18 0.56 4.96
CA ILE A 284 -1.26 0.90 3.86
C ILE A 284 -0.14 1.83 4.32
N GLY A 285 -0.45 2.78 5.21
CA GLY A 285 0.54 3.61 5.88
C GLY A 285 1.39 2.87 6.92
N ALA A 286 1.08 1.59 7.19
CA ALA A 286 1.68 0.74 8.22
C ALA A 286 1.81 1.44 9.59
N ALA A 287 0.79 2.20 9.98
CA ALA A 287 0.78 3.05 11.17
C ALA A 287 0.19 2.35 12.41
N TYR A 288 -0.64 1.32 12.22
CA TYR A 288 -1.06 0.45 13.33
C TYR A 288 0.12 -0.38 13.84
N GLU A 289 0.13 -0.64 15.15
CA GLU A 289 1.22 -1.36 15.81
C GLU A 289 1.49 -2.74 15.21
N VAL A 290 0.42 -3.46 14.91
CA VAL A 290 0.36 -4.86 14.43
C VAL A 290 -0.60 -4.99 13.24
N GLY A 291 -0.59 -6.12 12.54
CA GLY A 291 -1.52 -6.44 11.45
C GLY A 291 -0.91 -6.40 10.06
N VAL A 292 -1.74 -6.49 9.02
CA VAL A 292 -1.29 -6.60 7.61
C VAL A 292 -0.34 -5.49 7.14
N GLY A 293 -0.30 -4.35 7.81
CA GLY A 293 0.68 -3.29 7.56
C GLY A 293 2.14 -3.73 7.72
N ASP A 294 2.42 -4.79 8.49
CA ASP A 294 3.75 -5.42 8.57
C ASP A 294 4.19 -6.00 7.22
N ASN A 295 3.29 -6.67 6.52
CA ASN A 295 3.58 -7.19 5.18
C ASN A 295 3.97 -6.05 4.23
N TYR A 296 3.32 -4.89 4.35
CA TYR A 296 3.58 -3.75 3.45
C TYR A 296 4.91 -3.07 3.74
N ARG A 297 5.37 -3.08 4.99
CA ARG A 297 6.74 -2.67 5.32
C ARG A 297 7.76 -3.60 4.69
N ASP A 298 7.57 -4.91 4.82
CA ASP A 298 8.47 -5.91 4.23
C ASP A 298 8.53 -5.79 2.71
N ILE A 299 7.38 -5.72 2.04
CA ILE A 299 7.28 -5.51 0.60
C ILE A 299 8.00 -4.20 0.20
N SER A 300 7.82 -3.14 0.99
CA SER A 300 8.48 -1.85 0.73
C SER A 300 10.00 -1.94 0.86
N GLU A 301 10.52 -2.61 1.90
CA GLU A 301 11.95 -2.85 2.04
C GLU A 301 12.52 -3.71 0.91
N GLN A 302 11.77 -4.69 0.41
CA GLN A 302 12.16 -5.47 -0.77
C GLN A 302 12.27 -4.59 -2.01
N PHE A 303 11.31 -3.69 -2.25
CA PHE A 303 11.42 -2.71 -3.33
C PHE A 303 12.63 -1.80 -3.17
N LEU A 304 12.89 -1.29 -1.95
CA LEU A 304 14.06 -0.45 -1.68
C LEU A 304 15.38 -1.21 -1.89
N TYR A 305 15.46 -2.47 -1.44
CA TYR A 305 16.60 -3.34 -1.73
C TYR A 305 16.78 -3.47 -3.23
N LYS A 306 15.72 -3.79 -3.98
CA LYS A 306 15.75 -3.95 -5.43
C LYS A 306 16.15 -2.67 -6.16
N MET A 307 15.75 -1.50 -5.65
CA MET A 307 16.22 -0.19 -6.13
C MET A 307 17.68 0.12 -5.79
N GLY A 308 18.31 -0.69 -4.93
CA GLY A 308 19.69 -0.48 -4.46
C GLY A 308 19.80 0.54 -3.32
N LEU A 309 18.68 0.93 -2.72
CA LEU A 309 18.63 1.87 -1.60
C LEU A 309 18.83 1.19 -0.24
N LEU A 310 18.72 -0.13 -0.18
CA LEU A 310 19.06 -0.96 0.97
C LEU A 310 20.05 -2.06 0.57
N SER A 311 20.88 -2.48 1.53
CA SER A 311 21.77 -3.64 1.44
C SER A 311 21.11 -4.94 1.94
N GLN A 312 20.12 -4.84 2.84
CA GLN A 312 19.36 -5.96 3.38
C GLN A 312 18.72 -6.77 2.25
N ASN A 313 18.99 -8.08 2.22
CA ASN A 313 18.46 -9.00 1.21
C ASN A 313 17.80 -10.23 1.84
N CYS A 314 17.43 -10.14 3.12
CA CYS A 314 16.85 -11.22 3.89
C CYS A 314 15.71 -10.69 4.77
N TRP A 315 14.52 -11.28 4.63
CA TRP A 315 13.34 -10.99 5.43
C TRP A 315 12.81 -12.31 5.99
N GLU A 316 12.82 -12.43 7.32
CA GLU A 316 12.31 -13.58 8.05
C GLU A 316 11.39 -13.08 9.17
N SER A 317 10.09 -13.30 9.03
CA SER A 317 9.08 -13.07 10.07
C SER A 317 8.48 -14.39 10.52
N PHE A 318 8.40 -14.59 11.84
CA PHE A 318 7.73 -15.72 12.47
C PHE A 318 6.33 -15.39 12.97
N ASP A 319 6.04 -14.10 13.14
CA ASP A 319 4.68 -13.65 13.36
C ASP A 319 3.97 -13.66 12.00
N ASP A 320 2.74 -14.18 11.98
CA ASP A 320 1.87 -14.15 10.80
C ASP A 320 0.96 -12.91 10.89
N PRO A 321 1.22 -11.84 10.13
CA PRO A 321 0.44 -10.61 10.23
C PRO A 321 -1.02 -10.78 9.79
N PHE A 322 -1.37 -11.87 9.09
CA PHE A 322 -2.77 -12.15 8.76
C PHE A 322 -3.58 -12.56 9.98
N THR A 323 -2.95 -13.22 10.96
CA THR A 323 -3.58 -13.60 12.23
C THR A 323 -3.86 -12.36 13.10
N GLN A 324 -3.06 -11.31 12.96
CA GLN A 324 -3.30 -10.02 13.64
C GLN A 324 -4.39 -9.18 12.95
N GLY A 325 -4.79 -9.56 11.73
CA GLY A 325 -5.90 -8.94 11.01
C GLY A 325 -5.52 -7.70 10.22
N LYS A 326 -6.54 -7.13 9.57
CA LYS A 326 -6.55 -5.77 9.01
C LYS A 326 -7.46 -4.87 9.84
N HIS A 327 -7.49 -3.57 9.62
CA HIS A 327 -8.21 -2.66 10.52
C HIS A 327 -9.46 -2.05 9.89
N ASP A 328 -10.52 -1.97 10.69
CA ASP A 328 -11.75 -1.25 10.38
C ASP A 328 -11.61 0.21 10.81
N SER A 329 -11.33 1.09 9.85
CA SER A 329 -11.08 2.51 10.11
C SER A 329 -12.32 3.36 10.37
N ARG A 330 -13.52 2.77 10.46
CA ARG A 330 -14.74 3.54 10.75
C ARG A 330 -14.69 4.15 12.14
N GLY A 331 -14.85 5.47 12.23
CA GLY A 331 -15.07 6.15 13.50
C GLY A 331 -16.54 6.10 13.91
N ILE A 332 -16.87 6.73 15.05
CA ILE A 332 -18.25 6.80 15.57
C ILE A 332 -19.21 7.40 14.54
N PHE A 333 -18.78 8.44 13.82
CA PHE A 333 -19.59 9.10 12.79
C PHE A 333 -19.87 8.21 11.58
N ASP A 334 -18.91 7.39 11.16
CA ASP A 334 -19.10 6.45 10.05
C ASP A 334 -20.10 5.35 10.42
N LEU A 335 -20.00 4.86 11.66
CA LEU A 335 -20.96 3.89 12.20
C LEU A 335 -22.37 4.49 12.30
N LEU A 336 -22.51 5.71 12.81
CA LEU A 336 -23.80 6.40 12.92
C LEU A 336 -24.40 6.78 11.56
N SER A 337 -23.58 7.06 10.56
CA SER A 337 -24.03 7.32 9.19
C SER A 337 -24.35 6.06 8.39
N GLY A 338 -24.25 4.88 9.03
CA GLY A 338 -24.62 3.61 8.43
C GLY A 338 -23.60 3.09 7.42
N ARG A 339 -22.32 3.52 7.50
CA ARG A 339 -21.28 2.95 6.65
C ARG A 339 -21.06 1.49 7.01
N SER A 340 -21.08 0.65 5.99
CA SER A 340 -20.84 -0.78 6.10
C SER A 340 -19.39 -1.09 6.48
N ALA A 341 -19.20 -2.19 7.21
CA ALA A 341 -17.87 -2.70 7.49
C ALA A 341 -17.21 -3.21 6.21
N PRO A 342 -15.88 -3.20 6.12
CA PRO A 342 -15.20 -4.06 5.17
C PRO A 342 -15.68 -5.50 5.29
N ASN A 343 -15.70 -6.25 4.18
CA ASN A 343 -16.07 -7.67 4.15
C ASN A 343 -17.49 -7.96 4.72
N SER A 344 -18.43 -7.03 4.54
CA SER A 344 -19.85 -7.20 4.92
C SER A 344 -20.76 -7.19 3.70
N ASP A 345 -22.00 -7.66 3.86
CA ASP A 345 -23.03 -7.71 2.81
C ASP A 345 -23.24 -6.40 2.04
N HIS A 346 -22.93 -5.28 2.67
CA HIS A 346 -23.13 -3.95 2.14
C HIS A 346 -21.81 -3.19 1.94
N SER A 347 -20.67 -3.88 1.95
CA SER A 347 -19.37 -3.24 1.67
C SER A 347 -19.38 -2.68 0.25
N VAL A 348 -19.11 -1.38 0.12
CA VAL A 348 -19.08 -0.70 -1.18
C VAL A 348 -17.66 -0.73 -1.72
N THR A 349 -17.51 -0.99 -3.01
CA THR A 349 -16.22 -0.83 -3.70
C THR A 349 -15.73 0.60 -3.55
N ARG A 350 -14.49 0.78 -3.09
CA ARG A 350 -13.88 2.10 -2.93
C ARG A 350 -13.87 2.85 -4.26
N SER A 351 -14.25 4.13 -4.24
CA SER A 351 -14.14 5.02 -5.40
C SER A 351 -12.72 5.59 -5.51
N TYR A 352 -12.35 6.07 -6.69
CA TYR A 352 -11.02 6.63 -6.97
C TYR A 352 -11.13 7.94 -7.73
N TYR A 353 -10.19 8.86 -7.48
CA TYR A 353 -9.95 10.00 -8.36
C TYR A 353 -8.87 9.62 -9.37
N ILE A 354 -9.25 9.49 -10.64
CA ILE A 354 -8.28 9.20 -11.69
C ILE A 354 -7.64 10.51 -12.16
N LYS A 355 -6.31 10.55 -12.18
CA LYS A 355 -5.53 11.63 -12.78
C LYS A 355 -4.69 11.08 -13.92
N ASP A 356 -4.72 11.79 -15.03
CA ASP A 356 -3.85 11.48 -16.16
C ASP A 356 -2.43 11.92 -15.82
N ALA A 357 -1.46 11.05 -16.09
CA ALA A 357 -0.05 11.42 -16.13
C ALA A 357 0.16 12.53 -17.17
N GLN A 358 1.13 13.40 -16.94
CA GLN A 358 1.48 14.42 -17.93
C GLN A 358 1.91 13.75 -19.25
N LEU A 359 1.50 14.37 -20.38
CA LEU A 359 1.87 13.92 -21.72
C LEU A 359 3.39 13.97 -21.90
N ARG A 360 3.92 12.94 -22.56
CA ARG A 360 5.33 12.79 -22.89
C ARG A 360 5.50 12.73 -24.41
N SER A 361 6.67 13.13 -24.90
CA SER A 361 7.02 12.89 -26.30
C SER A 361 7.44 11.44 -26.49
N ASP A 362 7.29 10.91 -27.71
CA ASP A 362 7.74 9.54 -28.04
C ASP A 362 9.23 9.33 -27.74
N VAL A 363 10.05 10.39 -27.89
CA VAL A 363 11.47 10.37 -27.54
C VAL A 363 11.67 10.15 -26.04
N ARG A 364 10.87 10.82 -25.19
CA ARG A 364 10.94 10.65 -23.74
C ARG A 364 10.44 9.28 -23.30
N ASP A 365 9.39 8.76 -23.94
CA ASP A 365 8.91 7.41 -23.66
C ASP A 365 9.97 6.35 -24.00
N ALA A 366 10.63 6.48 -25.16
CA ALA A 366 11.71 5.59 -25.56
C ALA A 366 12.92 5.66 -24.60
N ASP A 367 13.28 6.87 -24.15
CA ASP A 367 14.33 7.09 -23.14
C ASP A 367 14.00 6.38 -21.82
N ILE A 368 12.81 6.61 -21.25
CA ILE A 368 12.38 5.96 -20.01
C ILE A 368 12.38 4.44 -20.15
N ALA A 369 11.83 3.90 -21.24
CA ALA A 369 11.79 2.46 -21.48
C ALA A 369 13.20 1.85 -21.56
N SER A 370 14.12 2.48 -22.30
CA SER A 370 15.52 2.05 -22.41
C SER A 370 16.23 2.07 -21.06
N ARG A 371 16.04 3.13 -20.28
CA ARG A 371 16.62 3.29 -18.94
C ARG A 371 16.10 2.23 -17.98
N LEU A 372 14.78 2.05 -17.91
CA LEU A 372 14.15 1.05 -17.04
C LEU A 372 14.63 -0.37 -17.37
N TYR A 373 14.80 -0.68 -18.66
CA TYR A 373 15.39 -1.94 -19.10
C TYR A 373 16.82 -2.11 -18.59
N ALA A 374 17.70 -1.13 -18.85
CA ALA A 374 19.10 -1.19 -18.43
C ALA A 374 19.27 -1.31 -16.90
N LEU A 375 18.50 -0.51 -16.14
CA LEU A 375 18.54 -0.56 -14.68
C LEU A 375 17.98 -1.88 -14.13
N SER A 376 16.99 -2.49 -14.79
CA SER A 376 16.44 -3.79 -14.39
C SER A 376 17.40 -4.93 -14.71
N LEU A 377 18.06 -4.89 -15.88
CA LEU A 377 19.11 -5.83 -16.25
C LEU A 377 20.26 -5.79 -15.24
N ALA A 378 20.75 -4.60 -14.90
CA ALA A 378 21.78 -4.43 -13.86
C ALA A 378 21.33 -4.99 -12.50
N ASN A 379 20.04 -4.86 -12.16
CA ASN A 379 19.48 -5.42 -10.94
C ASN A 379 19.48 -6.96 -10.93
N MET A 380 19.23 -7.58 -12.08
CA MET A 380 19.29 -9.02 -12.26
C MET A 380 20.74 -9.52 -12.21
N GLU A 381 21.66 -8.85 -12.92
CA GLU A 381 23.08 -9.19 -12.99
C GLU A 381 23.77 -9.17 -11.61
N ARG A 382 23.37 -8.25 -10.72
CA ARG A 382 23.86 -8.25 -9.33
C ARG A 382 23.27 -9.36 -8.45
N GLY A 383 22.42 -10.23 -9.00
CA GLY A 383 21.84 -11.36 -8.30
C GLY A 383 20.72 -11.00 -7.33
N SER A 384 20.01 -9.88 -7.52
CA SER A 384 18.96 -9.45 -6.59
C SER A 384 17.80 -10.45 -6.45
N GLY A 385 17.62 -11.37 -7.41
CA GLY A 385 16.65 -12.48 -7.34
C GLY A 385 17.00 -13.57 -6.33
N THR A 386 18.20 -13.53 -5.74
CA THR A 386 18.63 -14.48 -4.70
C THR A 386 18.28 -14.04 -3.28
N ALA A 387 17.61 -12.89 -3.15
CA ALA A 387 17.07 -12.42 -1.88
C ALA A 387 16.22 -13.51 -1.22
N ARG A 388 16.36 -13.63 0.10
CA ARG A 388 15.62 -14.63 0.88
C ARG A 388 14.43 -13.97 1.53
N ILE A 389 13.24 -14.46 1.18
CA ILE A 389 11.98 -14.02 1.78
C ILE A 389 11.35 -15.27 2.38
N ARG A 390 11.15 -15.26 3.71
CA ARG A 390 10.40 -16.32 4.40
C ARG A 390 9.44 -15.66 5.36
N SER A 391 8.18 -15.62 4.97
CA SER A 391 7.06 -15.38 5.87
C SER A 391 6.50 -16.73 6.29
N HIS A 392 6.33 -16.94 7.60
CA HIS A 392 5.50 -18.04 8.07
C HIS A 392 4.05 -17.64 7.84
N ILE A 393 3.44 -18.14 6.77
CA ILE A 393 2.03 -17.89 6.49
C ILE A 393 1.28 -19.18 6.82
N GLU A 394 0.43 -19.17 7.84
CA GLU A 394 -0.34 -20.37 8.21
C GLU A 394 -1.31 -20.73 7.09
N ASP A 395 -1.22 -21.90 6.45
CA ASP A 395 -2.15 -22.24 5.38
C ASP A 395 -3.59 -22.40 5.90
N ASN A 396 -4.41 -21.41 5.57
CA ASN A 396 -5.81 -21.37 5.92
C ASN A 396 -6.63 -22.30 5.03
N LEU A 397 -7.65 -22.93 5.60
CA LEU A 397 -8.58 -23.74 4.84
C LEU A 397 -9.42 -22.85 3.92
N VAL A 398 -9.30 -23.06 2.61
CA VAL A 398 -10.11 -22.41 1.58
C VAL A 398 -10.72 -23.46 0.69
N LEU A 399 -12.04 -23.39 0.49
CA LEU A 399 -12.82 -24.32 -0.32
C LEU A 399 -13.61 -23.53 -1.35
N LYS A 400 -13.39 -23.78 -2.65
CA LYS A 400 -14.38 -23.44 -3.68
C LYS A 400 -15.33 -24.61 -3.80
N LEU A 401 -16.62 -24.35 -3.56
CA LEU A 401 -17.64 -25.39 -3.50
C LEU A 401 -18.93 -24.93 -4.15
N LYS A 402 -19.79 -25.89 -4.47
CA LYS A 402 -21.13 -25.67 -4.99
C LYS A 402 -22.13 -26.33 -4.05
N ARG A 403 -23.11 -25.56 -3.56
CA ARG A 403 -24.23 -26.11 -2.80
C ARG A 403 -25.23 -26.78 -3.74
N GLN A 404 -25.65 -27.98 -3.38
CA GLN A 404 -26.68 -28.78 -4.04
C GLN A 404 -27.73 -29.20 -3.01
N ASP A 405 -28.90 -29.66 -3.46
CA ASP A 405 -30.11 -29.91 -2.65
C ASP A 405 -29.82 -30.56 -1.28
N GLN A 406 -28.98 -31.58 -1.24
CA GLN A 406 -28.62 -32.31 0.00
C GLN A 406 -27.12 -32.36 0.30
N GLY A 407 -26.31 -31.44 -0.27
CA GLY A 407 -24.87 -31.47 0.01
C GLY A 407 -24.05 -30.35 -0.61
N VAL A 408 -22.73 -30.55 -0.58
CA VAL A 408 -21.75 -29.68 -1.22
C VAL A 408 -20.84 -30.51 -2.11
N THR A 409 -20.51 -29.96 -3.28
CA THR A 409 -19.45 -30.49 -4.13
C THR A 409 -18.23 -29.58 -4.00
N ILE A 410 -17.08 -30.15 -3.66
CA ILE A 410 -15.81 -29.42 -3.62
C ILE A 410 -15.24 -29.35 -5.03
N LEU A 411 -14.92 -28.14 -5.48
CA LEU A 411 -14.37 -27.85 -6.81
C LEU A 411 -12.86 -27.62 -6.72
N GLU A 412 -12.43 -26.81 -5.75
CA GLU A 412 -11.03 -26.52 -5.45
C GLU A 412 -10.85 -26.41 -3.94
N TYR A 413 -9.65 -26.70 -3.45
CA TYR A 413 -9.33 -26.63 -2.02
C TYR A 413 -7.88 -26.23 -1.80
N ALA A 414 -7.62 -25.60 -0.67
CA ALA A 414 -6.30 -25.32 -0.11
C ALA A 414 -6.33 -25.55 1.42
N PRO A 415 -5.22 -25.98 2.05
CA PRO A 415 -3.93 -26.31 1.42
C PRO A 415 -3.96 -27.59 0.58
N SER A 416 -2.94 -27.76 -0.28
CA SER A 416 -2.73 -28.97 -1.10
C SER A 416 -2.40 -30.22 -0.29
N SER A 417 -2.15 -30.06 1.02
CA SER A 417 -1.96 -31.16 1.97
C SER A 417 -3.26 -31.89 2.34
N ILE A 418 -4.42 -31.45 1.86
CA ILE A 418 -5.70 -32.15 2.07
C ILE A 418 -5.84 -33.31 1.06
N ASP A 419 -6.26 -34.48 1.54
CA ASP A 419 -6.62 -35.62 0.70
C ASP A 419 -7.97 -35.34 0.00
N ALA A 420 -7.94 -34.97 -1.28
CA ALA A 420 -9.16 -34.69 -2.07
C ALA A 420 -10.21 -35.81 -2.01
N SER A 421 -9.75 -37.07 -1.96
CA SER A 421 -10.64 -38.24 -1.97
C SER A 421 -11.37 -38.44 -0.63
N SER A 422 -10.91 -37.75 0.42
CA SER A 422 -11.46 -37.87 1.78
C SER A 422 -12.69 -37.00 2.02
N PHE A 423 -13.02 -36.05 1.13
CA PHE A 423 -14.16 -35.15 1.32
C PHE A 423 -15.48 -35.94 1.40
N LYS A 424 -16.16 -35.87 2.55
CA LYS A 424 -17.45 -36.51 2.78
C LYS A 424 -18.41 -35.56 3.46
N PHE A 425 -19.48 -35.21 2.76
CA PHE A 425 -20.59 -34.47 3.34
C PHE A 425 -21.54 -35.43 4.06
N SER A 426 -22.05 -35.01 5.21
CA SER A 426 -23.01 -35.77 6.01
C SER A 426 -23.94 -34.83 6.78
N ILE A 427 -25.14 -35.30 7.07
CA ILE A 427 -26.08 -34.65 7.98
C ILE A 427 -26.37 -35.64 9.10
N THR A 428 -25.95 -35.34 10.32
CA THR A 428 -26.16 -36.20 11.50
C THR A 428 -26.80 -35.34 12.59
N ASP A 429 -27.95 -35.77 13.10
CA ASP A 429 -28.74 -35.03 14.10
C ASP A 429 -29.03 -33.57 13.70
N GLY A 430 -29.30 -33.36 12.40
CA GLY A 430 -29.55 -32.03 11.83
C GLY A 430 -28.29 -31.18 11.62
N VAL A 431 -27.11 -31.66 12.02
CA VAL A 431 -25.84 -30.94 11.86
C VAL A 431 -25.19 -31.32 10.53
N ARG A 432 -24.96 -30.32 9.66
CA ARG A 432 -24.25 -30.48 8.40
C ARG A 432 -22.75 -30.51 8.64
N ARG A 433 -22.08 -31.58 8.23
CA ARG A 433 -20.63 -31.78 8.41
C ARG A 433 -19.95 -32.07 7.09
N LEU A 434 -18.83 -31.37 6.85
CA LEU A 434 -17.88 -31.72 5.81
C LEU A 434 -16.64 -32.34 6.46
N ASN A 435 -16.46 -33.64 6.27
CA ASN A 435 -15.30 -34.36 6.78
C ASN A 435 -14.22 -34.44 5.70
N TYR A 436 -12.96 -34.37 6.11
CA TYR A 436 -11.79 -34.48 5.25
C TYR A 436 -10.59 -34.99 6.06
N ARG A 437 -9.48 -35.32 5.41
CA ARG A 437 -8.23 -35.75 6.04
C ARG A 437 -7.07 -35.01 5.41
N PHE A 438 -5.98 -34.86 6.16
CA PHE A 438 -4.73 -34.42 5.57
C PHE A 438 -3.92 -35.63 5.09
N LEU A 439 -3.08 -35.42 4.09
CA LEU A 439 -2.10 -36.38 3.60
C LEU A 439 -1.00 -36.57 4.67
N ALA A 440 -0.37 -37.74 4.73
CA ALA A 440 0.79 -37.96 5.58
C ALA A 440 1.90 -36.93 5.28
N PRO A 441 2.65 -36.43 6.28
CA PRO A 441 2.71 -36.86 7.69
C PRO A 441 1.72 -36.15 8.63
N TYR A 442 0.73 -35.42 8.10
CA TYR A 442 -0.23 -34.68 8.91
C TYR A 442 -1.33 -35.58 9.50
N ASN A 443 -2.29 -35.00 10.22
CA ASN A 443 -3.35 -35.72 10.95
C ASN A 443 -4.18 -36.66 10.05
N GLU A 444 -3.96 -37.97 10.20
CA GLU A 444 -4.68 -39.05 9.50
C GLU A 444 -6.06 -39.37 10.12
N HIS A 445 -6.33 -38.93 11.36
CA HIS A 445 -7.57 -39.23 12.10
C HIS A 445 -8.80 -38.48 11.59
N GLY A 446 -8.62 -37.59 10.60
CA GLY A 446 -9.67 -36.82 9.97
C GLY A 446 -10.06 -35.56 10.74
N SER A 447 -10.56 -34.61 9.96
CA SER A 447 -11.03 -33.29 10.37
C SER A 447 -12.48 -33.13 9.93
N SER A 448 -13.25 -32.38 10.69
CA SER A 448 -14.69 -32.18 10.45
C SER A 448 -15.02 -30.69 10.56
N LEU A 449 -15.63 -30.13 9.52
CA LEU A 449 -16.17 -28.77 9.54
C LEU A 449 -17.67 -28.82 9.77
N VAL A 450 -18.15 -28.05 10.72
CA VAL A 450 -19.59 -27.82 10.90
C VAL A 450 -20.03 -26.69 9.98
N LEU A 451 -20.92 -27.00 9.05
CA LEU A 451 -21.58 -26.02 8.20
C LEU A 451 -22.86 -25.55 8.90
N SER A 452 -22.69 -24.56 9.79
CA SER A 452 -23.80 -23.96 10.55
C SER A 452 -24.91 -23.45 9.63
N ASP A 453 -26.11 -23.21 10.18
CA ASP A 453 -27.22 -22.65 9.40
C ASP A 453 -26.88 -21.28 8.79
N ALA A 454 -26.05 -20.47 9.45
CA ALA A 454 -25.58 -19.19 8.92
C ALA A 454 -24.73 -19.39 7.66
N ILE A 455 -23.76 -20.31 7.71
CA ILE A 455 -22.93 -20.67 6.55
C ILE A 455 -23.80 -21.24 5.43
N TRP A 456 -24.67 -22.21 5.76
CA TRP A 456 -25.51 -22.90 4.78
C TRP A 456 -26.45 -21.95 4.04
N LYS A 457 -27.09 -21.01 4.74
CA LYS A 457 -27.98 -19.99 4.15
C LYS A 457 -27.22 -19.04 3.23
N ARG A 458 -25.95 -18.76 3.51
CA ARG A 458 -25.12 -17.85 2.71
C ARG A 458 -24.56 -18.52 1.44
N LEU A 459 -24.41 -19.84 1.44
CA LEU A 459 -23.98 -20.57 0.25
C LEU A 459 -25.09 -20.55 -0.82
N PRO A 460 -24.88 -19.90 -1.99
CA PRO A 460 -25.85 -19.85 -3.05
C PRO A 460 -26.08 -21.24 -3.66
N GLU A 461 -27.34 -21.63 -3.81
CA GLU A 461 -27.73 -22.90 -4.43
C GLU A 461 -27.39 -22.89 -5.92
N GLY A 462 -26.75 -23.96 -6.39
CA GLY A 462 -26.43 -24.11 -7.80
C GLY A 462 -25.32 -23.16 -8.32
N GLN A 463 -24.70 -22.36 -7.46
CA GLN A 463 -23.61 -21.45 -7.82
C GLN A 463 -22.32 -21.81 -7.09
N THR A 464 -21.19 -21.45 -7.70
CA THR A 464 -19.88 -21.56 -7.05
C THR A 464 -19.76 -20.52 -5.95
N ALA A 465 -19.27 -20.95 -4.80
CA ALA A 465 -18.99 -20.11 -3.65
C ALA A 465 -17.63 -20.45 -3.06
N LYS A 466 -16.98 -19.46 -2.46
CA LYS A 466 -15.72 -19.62 -1.73
C LYS A 466 -16.00 -19.58 -0.24
N LEU A 467 -15.76 -20.69 0.45
CA LEU A 467 -15.79 -20.80 1.90
C LEU A 467 -14.34 -20.75 2.40
N SER A 468 -14.02 -19.84 3.30
CA SER A 468 -12.68 -19.69 3.85
C SER A 468 -12.69 -19.49 5.34
N TYR A 469 -11.70 -20.06 6.01
CA TYR A 469 -11.47 -19.93 7.45
C TYR A 469 -10.21 -19.12 7.67
N GLY A 470 -10.22 -18.20 8.62
CA GLY A 470 -9.04 -17.46 9.05
C GLY A 470 -9.04 -17.29 10.56
N SER A 471 -7.88 -17.04 11.14
CA SER A 471 -7.75 -16.69 12.55
C SER A 471 -7.63 -15.18 12.72
N LEU A 472 -8.12 -14.68 13.85
CA LEU A 472 -7.89 -13.33 14.33
C LEU A 472 -7.46 -13.37 15.79
N GLN A 473 -6.24 -12.93 16.07
CA GLN A 473 -5.71 -12.79 17.41
C GLN A 473 -6.06 -11.40 17.95
N THR A 474 -6.57 -11.33 19.17
CA THR A 474 -6.89 -10.07 19.85
C THR A 474 -6.56 -10.23 21.33
N GLY A 475 -5.42 -9.66 21.74
CA GLY A 475 -4.82 -9.95 23.04
C GLY A 475 -4.49 -11.44 23.16
N ASP A 476 -4.91 -12.05 24.27
CA ASP A 476 -4.66 -13.47 24.56
C ASP A 476 -5.70 -14.42 23.93
N LYS A 477 -6.63 -13.88 23.12
CA LYS A 477 -7.71 -14.64 22.51
C LYS A 477 -7.48 -14.82 21.02
N THR A 478 -7.89 -15.99 20.53
CA THR A 478 -7.96 -16.27 19.10
C THR A 478 -9.40 -16.51 18.69
N TYR A 479 -9.81 -15.90 17.59
CA TYR A 479 -11.12 -16.05 16.98
C TYR A 479 -10.99 -16.76 15.64
N LEU A 480 -11.82 -17.76 15.39
CA LEU A 480 -11.97 -18.40 14.08
C LEU A 480 -13.03 -17.62 13.29
N ALA A 481 -12.60 -16.93 12.24
CA ALA A 481 -13.46 -16.19 11.33
C ALA A 481 -13.79 -17.04 10.10
N ILE A 482 -15.09 -17.18 9.82
CA ILE A 482 -15.60 -17.93 8.68
C ILE A 482 -16.19 -16.95 7.67
N HIS A 483 -15.71 -17.01 6.44
CA HIS A 483 -16.18 -16.16 5.35
C HIS A 483 -16.81 -16.98 4.23
N VAL A 484 -17.87 -16.46 3.63
CA VAL A 484 -18.45 -16.95 2.38
C VAL A 484 -18.39 -15.84 1.35
N ASN A 485 -17.66 -16.07 0.26
CA ASN A 485 -17.36 -15.05 -0.77
C ASN A 485 -16.79 -13.76 -0.16
N ASP A 486 -15.79 -13.91 0.71
CA ASP A 486 -15.11 -12.83 1.45
C ASP A 486 -16.02 -12.00 2.37
N ILE A 487 -17.22 -12.48 2.66
CA ILE A 487 -18.15 -11.87 3.60
C ILE A 487 -18.13 -12.65 4.90
N LEU A 488 -17.90 -11.96 6.02
CA LEU A 488 -17.86 -12.57 7.34
C LEU A 488 -19.25 -13.13 7.72
N VAL A 489 -19.30 -14.43 8.02
CA VAL A 489 -20.53 -15.14 8.41
C VAL A 489 -20.56 -15.44 9.90
N SER A 490 -19.45 -15.89 10.48
CA SER A 490 -19.29 -16.07 11.92
C SER A 490 -17.87 -15.78 12.36
N SER A 491 -17.72 -15.41 13.62
CA SER A 491 -16.44 -15.24 14.29
C SER A 491 -16.61 -15.72 15.72
N ASP A 492 -16.01 -16.86 16.01
CA ASP A 492 -16.21 -17.58 17.27
C ASP A 492 -14.86 -17.71 17.97
N GLU A 493 -14.84 -17.53 19.30
CA GLU A 493 -13.63 -17.73 20.10
C GLU A 493 -13.19 -19.19 19.96
N ALA A 494 -11.94 -19.41 19.55
CA ALA A 494 -11.38 -20.71 19.29
C ALA A 494 -10.33 -21.04 20.33
N THR A 495 -10.44 -22.22 20.96
CA THR A 495 -9.32 -22.79 21.70
C THR A 495 -8.33 -23.33 20.68
N VAL A 496 -7.30 -22.53 20.41
CA VAL A 496 -6.14 -23.03 19.67
C VAL A 496 -5.45 -23.97 20.64
N SER A 497 -5.52 -25.27 20.37
CA SER A 497 -4.58 -26.21 21.00
C SER A 497 -3.19 -25.61 20.81
N PRO A 498 -2.27 -25.67 21.79
CA PRO A 498 -0.88 -25.32 21.55
C PRO A 498 -0.34 -26.33 20.52
N SER A 499 -0.70 -26.13 19.25
CA SER A 499 -0.15 -26.81 18.11
C SER A 499 1.31 -26.48 18.23
N SER A 500 2.10 -27.54 18.39
CA SER A 500 3.55 -27.54 18.31
C SER A 500 3.98 -26.31 17.58
N GLN A 501 4.44 -25.28 18.31
CA GLN A 501 5.37 -24.35 17.72
C GLN A 501 6.42 -25.29 17.16
N ILE A 502 6.34 -25.55 15.85
CA ILE A 502 7.45 -26.19 15.17
C ILE A 502 8.49 -25.12 15.37
N GLN A 503 9.31 -25.31 16.40
CA GLN A 503 10.51 -24.54 16.64
C GLN A 503 11.29 -24.73 15.35
N THR A 504 11.07 -23.82 14.43
CA THR A 504 11.78 -23.82 13.17
C THR A 504 13.15 -23.31 13.56
N GLU A 505 14.02 -24.26 13.85
CA GLU A 505 15.40 -24.03 14.23
C GLU A 505 16.02 -22.94 13.31
N GLY A 506 16.40 -21.83 13.95
CA GLY A 506 17.28 -20.79 13.45
C GLY A 506 16.68 -19.83 12.42
N TYR A 507 16.65 -18.54 12.77
CA TYR A 507 16.81 -17.48 11.76
C TYR A 507 18.01 -17.84 10.88
N ARG A 508 17.79 -17.93 9.57
CA ARG A 508 18.88 -18.11 8.61
C ARG A 508 19.44 -16.77 8.18
N CYS A 509 18.67 -15.68 8.31
CA CYS A 509 19.22 -14.33 8.17
C CYS A 509 20.30 -14.09 9.24
N LYS A 510 21.48 -13.66 8.81
CA LYS A 510 22.54 -13.16 9.69
C LYS A 510 22.55 -11.64 9.66
N ARG A 511 22.93 -10.98 10.76
CA ARG A 511 23.15 -9.53 10.73
C ARG A 511 24.59 -9.21 10.34
N ASP A 512 24.77 -8.24 9.44
CA ASP A 512 26.09 -7.65 9.16
C ASP A 512 26.52 -6.66 10.26
N ALA A 513 27.69 -6.05 10.12
CA ALA A 513 28.22 -5.10 11.11
C ALA A 513 27.34 -3.85 11.26
N GLU A 514 26.61 -3.51 10.21
CA GLU A 514 25.67 -2.40 10.13
C GLU A 514 24.26 -2.80 10.61
N GLY A 515 24.07 -4.06 11.02
CA GLY A 515 22.82 -4.60 11.55
C GLY A 515 21.79 -5.02 10.51
N ASN A 516 22.11 -5.00 9.21
CA ASN A 516 21.22 -5.44 8.14
C ASN A 516 21.10 -6.96 8.10
N ALA A 517 19.90 -7.47 7.82
CA ALA A 517 19.67 -8.89 7.64
C ALA A 517 20.18 -9.36 6.25
N ILE A 518 21.15 -10.27 6.25
CA ILE A 518 21.81 -10.80 5.07
C ILE A 518 21.55 -12.30 4.93
N SER A 519 21.23 -12.72 3.70
CA SER A 519 21.07 -14.12 3.33
C SER A 519 22.41 -14.86 3.41
N PRO A 520 22.49 -16.07 4.00
CA PRO A 520 23.73 -16.83 4.12
C PRO A 520 24.17 -17.49 2.80
N ILE A 521 23.37 -17.35 1.73
CA ILE A 521 23.69 -17.88 0.41
C ILE A 521 24.77 -16.98 -0.20
N ASN A 522 26.01 -17.47 -0.20
CA ASN A 522 27.10 -16.85 -0.97
C ASN A 522 26.80 -17.03 -2.45
N ILE A 523 26.49 -15.94 -3.16
CA ILE A 523 26.34 -15.96 -4.61
C ILE A 523 27.74 -16.11 -5.20
N TYR A 524 28.04 -17.25 -5.81
CA TYR A 524 29.15 -17.35 -6.74
C TYR A 524 28.74 -16.58 -7.99
N ILE A 525 29.18 -15.32 -8.11
CA ILE A 525 29.08 -14.58 -9.36
C ILE A 525 29.92 -15.34 -10.38
N LEU A 526 29.26 -16.06 -11.29
CA LEU A 526 29.90 -16.56 -12.50
C LEU A 526 30.28 -15.33 -13.33
N ARG A 527 31.47 -14.76 -13.06
CA ARG A 527 32.03 -13.74 -13.95
C ARG A 527 32.20 -14.42 -15.31
N PRO A 528 31.71 -13.83 -16.42
CA PRO A 528 32.12 -14.31 -17.73
C PRO A 528 33.66 -14.27 -17.78
N PRO A 529 34.31 -15.27 -18.41
CA PRO A 529 35.76 -15.26 -18.55
C PRO A 529 36.18 -13.93 -19.15
N GLN A 530 37.13 -13.25 -18.50
CA GLN A 530 37.74 -12.07 -19.08
C GLN A 530 38.35 -12.50 -20.41
N ALA A 531 37.95 -11.84 -21.50
CA ALA A 531 38.64 -12.02 -22.77
C ALA A 531 40.08 -11.54 -22.56
N GLU A 532 41.03 -12.48 -22.66
CA GLU A 532 42.47 -12.19 -22.72
C GLU A 532 42.84 -11.50 -24.04
#